data_AF-A0A6A6ECL8-F1
#
_entry.id   AF-A0A6A6ECL8-F1
#
_cell.length_a   1.000
_cell.length_b   1.000
_cell.length_c   1.000
_cell.angle_alpha   90.00
_cell.angle_beta   90.00
_cell.angle_gamma   90.00
#
_symmetry.space_group_name_H-M   'P 1'
#
loop_
_entity.id
_entity.type
_entity.pdbx_description
1 polymer ?
#
loop_
_entity_poly.entity_id
_entity_poly.type
_entity_poly.pdbx_seq_one_letter_code
_entity_poly.pdbx_strand_id
1 'polypeptide(L)'
;MEFLSFHTFVRQTVLDKMYGCIIGSALGDTIGLYTEFLPKHACETIYKERKFSLVEPVTEWYPDSHRNRFEPCAWTDDTDQALLILLSYLHNQSSSDSIAKLPQDFAKRLQIWIEQGLLALGRPPCGIGALVGSVVNNSKYLDDPAGTATQRWIKTNRHVAPNGSLMRTHPIGVMCIGLSEEEALKIAAEVGRTTHVDPRCVVACCISVGLIRGILRGGIRSEEHVDKAIERAYDWVSAQPELMNPGLDPEMTEWEVTRYLERREFERHVYAKEMEELKLDNTKEMGYVYKCLGSAVLTLRLGIRATKASTVPPKNLFEDLMTDLIMEGGDADTNGAAAGALLGAWLGYANLPLHWANGLAHREWLMSKITRLTKVLRVVQGQVQEEKDETPDGGKGLMNREELEKRDRDMLHTILLRDKERKEKEERERRKNQGKGLTGWFKK
;
A
#
# COMPACT_ATOMS: atom_id res chain seq x y z
N MET A 1 4.20 -12.80 23.38
CA MET A 1 4.73 -11.40 23.45
C MET A 1 5.88 -11.23 24.44
N GLU A 2 6.35 -12.29 25.12
CA GLU A 2 7.43 -12.25 26.12
C GLU A 2 8.73 -11.62 25.61
N PHE A 3 9.04 -11.74 24.32
CA PHE A 3 10.28 -11.17 23.78
C PHE A 3 10.41 -9.65 23.98
N LEU A 4 9.29 -8.94 24.15
CA LEU A 4 9.28 -7.50 24.42
C LEU A 4 9.78 -7.15 25.83
N SER A 5 9.76 -8.10 26.77
CA SER A 5 10.28 -7.88 28.13
C SER A 5 11.76 -8.24 28.26
N PHE A 6 12.40 -8.81 27.22
CA PHE A 6 13.83 -9.14 27.28
C PHE A 6 14.72 -7.93 27.57
N HIS A 7 14.44 -6.77 26.95
CA HIS A 7 15.17 -5.53 27.20
C HIS A 7 14.37 -4.31 26.73
N THR A 8 14.53 -3.15 27.39
CA THR A 8 13.85 -1.91 26.98
C THR A 8 14.19 -1.51 25.54
N PHE A 9 15.43 -1.73 25.09
CA PHE A 9 15.82 -1.51 23.69
C PHE A 9 15.09 -2.42 22.70
N VAL A 10 14.80 -3.68 23.06
CA VAL A 10 14.01 -4.57 22.17
C VAL A 10 12.63 -3.98 21.94
N ARG A 11 11.96 -3.56 23.03
CA ARG A 11 10.66 -2.88 22.93
C ARG A 11 10.73 -1.60 22.10
N GLN A 12 11.74 -0.76 22.32
CA GLN A 12 11.89 0.49 21.59
C GLN A 12 12.17 0.26 20.10
N THR A 13 13.00 -0.74 19.75
CA THR A 13 13.24 -1.13 18.36
C THR A 13 11.98 -1.67 17.70
N VAL A 14 11.19 -2.49 18.40
CA VAL A 14 9.91 -2.96 17.87
C VAL A 14 8.97 -1.79 17.60
N LEU A 15 8.85 -0.85 18.54
CA LEU A 15 8.04 0.35 18.36
C LEU A 15 8.50 1.14 17.14
N ASP A 16 9.78 1.48 17.07
CA ASP A 16 10.35 2.24 15.96
C ASP A 16 10.05 1.56 14.60
N LYS A 17 10.15 0.23 14.53
CA LYS A 17 9.81 -0.54 13.32
C LYS A 17 8.31 -0.62 13.03
N MET A 18 7.44 -0.62 14.04
CA MET A 18 5.97 -0.57 13.83
C MET A 18 5.56 0.77 13.20
N TYR A 19 6.08 1.88 13.72
CA TYR A 19 5.88 3.20 13.12
C TYR A 19 6.52 3.26 11.73
N GLY A 20 7.73 2.73 11.60
CA GLY A 20 8.45 2.68 10.32
C GLY A 20 7.65 1.95 9.25
N CYS A 21 7.00 0.83 9.57
CA CYS A 21 6.16 0.08 8.64
C CYS A 21 4.97 0.89 8.13
N ILE A 22 4.16 1.46 9.03
CA ILE A 22 2.91 2.12 8.64
C ILE A 22 3.20 3.47 7.98
N ILE A 23 4.13 4.26 8.53
CA ILE A 23 4.53 5.54 7.93
C ILE A 23 5.30 5.31 6.64
N GLY A 24 6.21 4.34 6.60
CA GLY A 24 6.96 4.01 5.40
C GLY A 24 6.06 3.64 4.23
N SER A 25 4.98 2.88 4.46
CA SER A 25 3.96 2.63 3.45
C SER A 25 3.28 3.91 2.97
N ALA A 26 2.81 4.75 3.90
CA ALA A 26 2.11 5.99 3.55
C ALA A 26 3.01 6.99 2.81
N LEU A 27 4.31 7.04 3.14
CA LEU A 27 5.30 7.82 2.41
C LEU A 27 5.54 7.26 1.00
N GLY A 28 5.67 5.94 0.88
CA GLY A 28 5.86 5.28 -0.40
C GLY A 28 4.69 5.51 -1.36
N ASP A 29 3.46 5.40 -0.86
CA ASP A 29 2.21 5.76 -1.56
C ASP A 29 2.26 7.24 -2.01
N THR A 30 2.39 8.17 -1.05
CA THR A 30 2.36 9.62 -1.31
C THR A 30 3.41 10.07 -2.33
N ILE A 31 4.63 9.53 -2.22
CA ILE A 31 5.71 9.87 -3.13
C ILE A 31 5.55 9.13 -4.48
N GLY A 32 5.05 7.90 -4.48
CA GLY A 32 4.80 7.13 -5.70
C GLY A 32 3.77 7.79 -6.62
N LEU A 33 2.76 8.47 -6.06
CA LEU A 33 1.78 9.26 -6.82
C LEU A 33 2.42 10.31 -7.76
N TYR A 34 3.62 10.80 -7.44
CA TYR A 34 4.36 11.70 -8.33
C TYR A 34 4.62 11.07 -9.72
N THR A 35 4.82 9.75 -9.76
CA THR A 35 5.30 9.01 -10.95
C THR A 35 4.34 7.91 -11.44
N GLU A 36 3.23 7.66 -10.74
CA GLU A 36 2.16 6.72 -11.12
C GLU A 36 1.69 6.88 -12.59
N PHE A 37 1.57 5.81 -13.34
CA PHE A 37 1.20 5.78 -14.77
C PHE A 37 2.16 6.51 -15.73
N LEU A 38 3.24 7.12 -15.26
CA LEU A 38 4.28 7.64 -16.13
C LEU A 38 5.24 6.52 -16.53
N PRO A 39 5.74 6.50 -17.78
CA PRO A 39 6.83 5.62 -18.16
C PRO A 39 8.16 6.12 -17.58
N LYS A 40 9.11 5.21 -17.31
CA LYS A 40 10.41 5.52 -16.67
C LYS A 40 11.12 6.70 -17.32
N HIS A 41 11.17 6.73 -18.66
CA HIS A 41 11.83 7.81 -19.40
C HIS A 41 11.19 9.19 -19.20
N ALA A 42 9.89 9.25 -18.95
CA ALA A 42 9.20 10.49 -18.63
C ALA A 42 9.52 10.94 -17.21
N CYS A 43 9.57 10.01 -16.25
CA CYS A 43 9.99 10.28 -14.87
C CYS A 43 11.37 10.96 -14.85
N GLU A 44 12.36 10.42 -15.55
CA GLU A 44 13.71 11.02 -15.63
C GLU A 44 13.73 12.42 -16.26
N THR A 45 12.76 12.73 -17.13
CA THR A 45 12.65 14.04 -17.77
C THR A 45 11.94 15.07 -16.88
N ILE A 46 10.91 14.65 -16.15
CA ILE A 46 10.09 15.49 -15.28
C ILE A 46 10.81 15.74 -13.95
N TYR A 47 11.35 14.69 -13.35
CA TYR A 47 11.99 14.69 -12.03
C TYR A 47 13.51 14.47 -12.14
N LYS A 48 14.17 15.28 -12.97
CA LYS A 48 15.62 15.17 -13.28
C LYS A 48 16.52 15.15 -12.05
N GLU A 49 16.14 15.88 -11.01
CA GLU A 49 16.93 15.98 -9.79
C GLU A 49 16.78 14.76 -8.88
N ARG A 50 15.80 13.90 -9.14
CA ARG A 50 15.45 12.73 -8.31
C ARG A 50 15.28 13.13 -6.83
N LYS A 51 14.59 14.24 -6.60
CA LYS A 51 14.35 14.81 -5.28
C LYS A 51 12.88 15.14 -5.14
N PHE A 52 12.30 14.63 -4.06
CA PHE A 52 10.92 14.86 -3.70
C PHE A 52 10.90 15.53 -2.34
N SER A 53 9.99 16.48 -2.13
CA SER A 53 9.79 17.13 -0.84
C SER A 53 8.32 17.31 -0.58
N LEU A 54 7.88 16.96 0.63
CA LEU A 54 6.52 17.19 1.11
C LEU A 54 6.43 18.45 2.01
N VAL A 55 7.56 19.14 2.23
CA VAL A 55 7.64 20.42 2.92
C VAL A 55 8.12 21.51 1.97
N GLU A 56 7.88 22.78 2.32
CA GLU A 56 8.20 23.92 1.47
C GLU A 56 9.71 24.06 1.15
N PRO A 57 10.10 24.24 -0.13
CA PRO A 57 9.24 24.19 -1.32
C PRO A 57 8.80 22.75 -1.64
N VAL A 58 7.49 22.52 -1.68
CA VAL A 58 6.92 21.20 -2.02
C VAL A 58 7.22 20.90 -3.49
N THR A 59 7.62 19.66 -3.80
CA THR A 59 7.83 19.25 -5.19
C THR A 59 6.50 19.33 -5.94
N GLU A 60 6.47 20.03 -7.07
CA GLU A 60 5.28 20.10 -7.93
C GLU A 60 5.04 18.72 -8.60
N TRP A 61 3.78 18.27 -8.60
CA TRP A 61 3.37 17.09 -9.37
C TRP A 61 3.35 17.36 -10.87
N TYR A 62 3.53 16.30 -11.66
CA TYR A 62 3.22 16.35 -13.09
C TYR A 62 1.72 16.69 -13.26
N PRO A 63 1.37 17.74 -14.03
CA PRO A 63 0.02 18.28 -14.01
C PRO A 63 -0.91 17.51 -14.95
N ASP A 64 -1.44 16.37 -14.52
CA ASP A 64 -2.39 15.56 -15.28
C ASP A 64 -3.75 15.39 -14.58
N SER A 65 -4.74 14.83 -15.29
CA SER A 65 -6.07 14.61 -14.75
C SER A 65 -6.11 13.57 -13.63
N HIS A 66 -5.08 12.73 -13.51
CA HIS A 66 -4.99 11.70 -12.50
C HIS A 66 -4.58 12.31 -11.14
N ARG A 67 -3.44 13.02 -11.06
CA ARG A 67 -2.93 13.66 -9.82
C ARG A 67 -3.84 14.78 -9.34
N ASN A 68 -4.51 15.49 -10.25
CA ASN A 68 -5.37 16.62 -9.91
C ASN A 68 -6.55 16.25 -9.00
N ARG A 69 -6.85 14.96 -8.85
CA ARG A 69 -7.91 14.43 -7.97
C ARG A 69 -7.48 14.37 -6.49
N PHE A 70 -6.18 14.43 -6.21
CA PHE A 70 -5.64 14.25 -4.87
C PHE A 70 -5.27 15.59 -4.22
N GLU A 71 -5.28 15.61 -2.89
CA GLU A 71 -4.75 16.74 -2.12
C GLU A 71 -3.21 16.68 -2.11
N PRO A 72 -2.50 17.82 -2.22
CA PRO A 72 -1.04 17.84 -2.14
C PRO A 72 -0.51 17.15 -0.88
N CYS A 73 0.59 16.41 -1.03
CA CYS A 73 1.23 15.64 0.05
C CYS A 73 0.35 14.58 0.72
N ALA A 74 -0.79 14.24 0.12
CA ALA A 74 -1.65 13.17 0.58
C ALA A 74 -1.39 11.86 -0.18
N TRP A 75 -1.75 10.77 0.49
CA TRP A 75 -1.74 9.41 -0.04
C TRP A 75 -2.97 9.08 -0.91
N THR A 76 -2.98 7.90 -1.52
CA THR A 76 -4.02 7.38 -2.42
C THR A 76 -4.92 6.34 -1.72
N ASP A 77 -5.53 5.42 -2.48
CA ASP A 77 -6.34 4.34 -1.94
C ASP A 77 -5.53 3.24 -1.24
N ASP A 78 -4.23 3.13 -1.50
CA ASP A 78 -3.35 2.17 -0.84
C ASP A 78 -3.35 2.38 0.67
N THR A 79 -3.06 3.61 1.10
CA THR A 79 -3.08 3.99 2.51
C THR A 79 -4.50 4.08 3.05
N ASP A 80 -5.47 4.65 2.30
CA ASP A 80 -6.86 4.71 2.77
C ASP A 80 -7.41 3.30 3.09
N GLN A 81 -7.22 2.33 2.19
CA GLN A 81 -7.69 0.95 2.41
C GLN A 81 -6.88 0.22 3.49
N ALA A 82 -5.58 0.50 3.65
CA ALA A 82 -4.81 0.00 4.78
C ALA A 82 -5.35 0.53 6.12
N LEU A 83 -5.77 1.80 6.14
CA LEU A 83 -6.38 2.42 7.31
C LEU A 83 -7.73 1.79 7.64
N LEU A 84 -8.52 1.32 6.67
CA LEU A 84 -9.76 0.59 6.99
C LEU A 84 -9.50 -0.69 7.79
N ILE A 85 -8.42 -1.41 7.49
CA ILE A 85 -7.97 -2.59 8.25
C ILE A 85 -7.53 -2.16 9.66
N LEU A 86 -6.73 -1.07 9.75
CA LEU A 86 -6.30 -0.52 11.03
C LEU A 86 -7.46 -0.09 11.93
N LEU A 87 -8.37 0.71 11.39
CA LEU A 87 -9.53 1.22 12.12
C LEU A 87 -10.50 0.09 12.51
N SER A 88 -10.66 -0.93 11.66
CA SER A 88 -11.42 -2.13 12.01
C SER A 88 -10.84 -2.83 13.24
N TYR A 89 -9.52 -3.05 13.25
CA TYR A 89 -8.84 -3.69 14.38
C TYR A 89 -8.93 -2.86 15.66
N LEU A 90 -8.68 -1.54 15.57
CA LEU A 90 -8.75 -0.62 16.71
C LEU A 90 -10.16 -0.51 17.29
N HIS A 91 -11.18 -0.38 16.44
CA HIS A 91 -12.57 -0.28 16.86
C HIS A 91 -13.04 -1.55 17.59
N ASN A 92 -12.63 -2.72 17.10
CA ASN A 92 -13.07 -4.00 17.65
C ASN A 92 -12.18 -4.54 18.79
N GLN A 93 -11.18 -3.78 19.26
CA GLN A 93 -10.15 -4.28 20.19
C GLN A 93 -10.68 -4.89 21.49
N SER A 94 -11.83 -4.44 21.99
CA SER A 94 -12.48 -4.97 23.20
C SER A 94 -13.11 -6.36 23.00
N SER A 95 -13.33 -6.79 21.76
CA SER A 95 -13.92 -8.10 21.42
C SER A 95 -12.85 -9.18 21.45
N SER A 96 -13.11 -10.31 22.14
CA SER A 96 -12.26 -11.50 22.10
C SER A 96 -12.01 -12.01 20.67
N ASP A 97 -12.99 -11.80 19.79
CA ASP A 97 -12.98 -12.28 18.40
C ASP A 97 -12.62 -11.17 17.38
N SER A 98 -11.95 -10.09 17.83
CA SER A 98 -11.63 -8.93 16.99
C SER A 98 -10.93 -9.30 15.68
N ILE A 99 -9.95 -10.21 15.76
CA ILE A 99 -9.21 -10.74 14.61
C ILE A 99 -10.12 -11.56 13.69
N ALA A 100 -10.96 -12.43 14.24
CA ALA A 100 -11.84 -13.29 13.43
C ALA A 100 -12.92 -12.49 12.67
N LYS A 101 -13.33 -11.34 13.22
CA LYS A 101 -14.30 -10.43 12.57
C LYS A 101 -13.66 -9.48 11.55
N LEU A 102 -12.32 -9.38 11.53
CA LEU A 102 -11.59 -8.41 10.73
C LEU A 102 -11.94 -8.47 9.23
N PRO A 103 -12.00 -9.64 8.55
CA PRO A 103 -12.33 -9.69 7.13
C PRO A 103 -13.72 -9.12 6.82
N GLN A 104 -14.73 -9.47 7.63
CA GLN A 104 -16.10 -9.02 7.42
C GLN A 104 -16.29 -7.54 7.75
N ASP A 105 -15.67 -7.04 8.82
CA ASP A 105 -15.74 -5.63 9.18
C ASP A 105 -14.94 -4.75 8.19
N PHE A 106 -13.78 -5.22 7.73
CA PHE A 106 -13.06 -4.60 6.62
C PHE A 106 -13.91 -4.54 5.36
N ALA A 107 -14.62 -5.61 4.99
CA ALA A 107 -15.48 -5.61 3.81
C ALA A 107 -16.58 -4.53 3.90
N LYS A 108 -17.24 -4.41 5.05
CA LYS A 108 -18.23 -3.34 5.31
C LYS A 108 -17.62 -1.95 5.16
N ARG A 109 -16.46 -1.72 5.76
CA ARG A 109 -15.73 -0.45 5.68
C ARG A 109 -15.28 -0.13 4.26
N LEU A 110 -14.88 -1.13 3.48
CA LEU A 110 -14.50 -0.95 2.09
C LEU A 110 -15.69 -0.56 1.21
N GLN A 111 -16.86 -1.14 1.45
CA GLN A 111 -18.10 -0.72 0.76
C GLN A 111 -18.45 0.74 1.10
N ILE A 112 -18.41 1.10 2.38
CA ILE A 112 -18.60 2.49 2.82
C ILE A 112 -17.57 3.41 2.18
N TRP A 113 -16.30 3.00 2.14
CA TRP A 113 -15.24 3.80 1.53
C TRP A 113 -15.49 4.04 0.04
N ILE A 114 -15.84 3.02 -0.76
CA ILE A 114 -16.10 3.24 -2.20
C ILE A 114 -17.23 4.26 -2.45
N GLU A 115 -18.23 4.30 -1.58
CA GLU A 115 -19.35 5.25 -1.67
C GLU A 115 -19.00 6.63 -1.11
N GLN A 116 -18.35 6.66 0.06
CA GLN A 116 -18.29 7.84 0.94
C GLN A 116 -16.88 8.37 1.18
N GLY A 117 -15.86 7.58 0.87
CA GLY A 117 -14.45 7.85 1.13
C GLY A 117 -14.02 7.53 2.56
N LEU A 118 -12.85 8.00 2.98
CA LEU A 118 -12.33 7.79 4.32
C LEU A 118 -12.91 8.82 5.29
N LEU A 119 -14.08 8.50 5.87
CA LEU A 119 -14.89 9.40 6.70
C LEU A 119 -14.17 9.96 7.94
N ALA A 120 -13.26 9.18 8.54
CA ALA A 120 -12.44 9.63 9.69
C ALA A 120 -11.71 10.94 9.37
N LEU A 121 -11.17 11.06 8.14
CA LEU A 121 -10.45 12.23 7.65
C LEU A 121 -11.29 13.10 6.71
N GLY A 122 -12.49 12.67 6.32
CA GLY A 122 -13.34 13.38 5.36
C GLY A 122 -12.80 13.37 3.93
N ARG A 123 -11.98 12.37 3.59
CA ARG A 123 -11.35 12.25 2.27
C ARG A 123 -12.29 11.54 1.29
N PRO A 124 -12.40 11.97 0.02
CA PRO A 124 -13.21 11.29 -0.98
C PRO A 124 -12.56 9.98 -1.47
N PRO A 125 -13.33 9.05 -2.06
CA PRO A 125 -12.79 7.80 -2.58
C PRO A 125 -12.12 7.96 -3.94
N CYS A 126 -10.88 8.45 -3.91
CA CYS A 126 -10.02 8.50 -5.10
C CYS A 126 -9.25 7.18 -5.25
N GLY A 127 -8.75 6.90 -6.46
CA GLY A 127 -7.83 5.77 -6.70
C GLY A 127 -8.48 4.38 -6.92
N ILE A 128 -9.80 4.22 -6.72
CA ILE A 128 -10.48 2.91 -6.77
C ILE A 128 -10.06 2.04 -7.98
N GLY A 129 -9.35 0.94 -7.70
CA GLY A 129 -9.00 -0.06 -8.70
C GLY A 129 -10.22 -0.77 -9.31
N ALA A 130 -10.13 -1.10 -10.61
CA ALA A 130 -11.25 -1.67 -11.37
C ALA A 130 -11.80 -2.99 -10.80
N LEU A 131 -10.93 -3.87 -10.26
CA LEU A 131 -11.37 -5.11 -9.63
C LEU A 131 -12.12 -4.84 -8.32
N VAL A 132 -11.58 -3.98 -7.46
CA VAL A 132 -12.22 -3.58 -6.19
C VAL A 132 -13.59 -2.98 -6.46
N GLY A 133 -13.67 -1.99 -7.36
CA GLY A 133 -14.95 -1.38 -7.76
C GLY A 133 -15.94 -2.40 -8.33
N SER A 134 -15.49 -3.38 -9.11
CA SER A 134 -16.38 -4.41 -9.66
C SER A 134 -16.87 -5.43 -8.63
N VAL A 135 -16.07 -5.78 -7.63
CA VAL A 135 -16.43 -6.77 -6.60
C VAL A 135 -17.33 -6.15 -5.54
N VAL A 136 -16.93 -5.00 -5.02
CA VAL A 136 -17.55 -4.38 -3.83
C VAL A 136 -18.91 -3.74 -4.14
N ASN A 137 -19.12 -3.26 -5.38
CA ASN A 137 -20.43 -2.74 -5.83
C ASN A 137 -21.46 -3.85 -6.10
N ASN A 138 -21.11 -5.12 -5.94
CA ASN A 138 -22.09 -6.20 -6.03
C ASN A 138 -23.01 -6.15 -4.80
N SER A 139 -24.33 -6.22 -5.00
CA SER A 139 -25.30 -6.17 -3.90
C SER A 139 -25.17 -7.33 -2.90
N LYS A 140 -24.57 -8.46 -3.30
CA LYS A 140 -24.30 -9.62 -2.42
C LYS A 140 -22.93 -9.57 -1.75
N TYR A 141 -22.15 -8.50 -1.97
CA TYR A 141 -20.77 -8.41 -1.48
C TYR A 141 -20.67 -8.60 0.04
N LEU A 142 -21.54 -7.97 0.82
CA LEU A 142 -21.50 -8.09 2.28
C LEU A 142 -22.02 -9.42 2.81
N ASP A 143 -22.77 -10.19 2.02
CA ASP A 143 -23.25 -11.51 2.43
C ASP A 143 -22.10 -12.53 2.38
N ASP A 144 -21.29 -12.45 1.33
CA ASP A 144 -20.11 -13.30 1.11
C ASP A 144 -19.06 -12.56 0.27
N PRO A 145 -18.14 -11.80 0.90
CA PRO A 145 -17.13 -11.03 0.19
C PRO A 145 -16.21 -11.90 -0.67
N ALA A 146 -15.71 -12.99 -0.10
CA ALA A 146 -14.79 -13.90 -0.79
C ALA A 146 -15.49 -14.68 -1.90
N GLY A 147 -16.74 -15.12 -1.71
CA GLY A 147 -17.54 -15.74 -2.76
C GLY A 147 -17.85 -14.76 -3.88
N THR A 148 -18.18 -13.51 -3.57
CA THR A 148 -18.39 -12.45 -4.58
C THR A 148 -17.13 -12.20 -5.41
N ALA A 149 -15.97 -12.10 -4.75
CA ALA A 149 -14.68 -12.00 -5.43
C ALA A 149 -14.37 -13.24 -6.27
N THR A 150 -14.72 -14.44 -5.79
CA THR A 150 -14.58 -15.71 -6.52
C THR A 150 -15.42 -15.72 -7.79
N GLN A 151 -16.68 -15.32 -7.71
CA GLN A 151 -17.54 -15.23 -8.90
C GLN A 151 -16.99 -14.23 -9.92
N ARG A 152 -16.41 -13.11 -9.47
CA ARG A 152 -15.74 -12.16 -10.36
C ARG A 152 -14.49 -12.76 -11.00
N TRP A 153 -13.66 -13.45 -10.23
CA TRP A 153 -12.45 -14.12 -10.72
C TRP A 153 -12.76 -15.20 -11.76
N ILE A 154 -13.81 -16.01 -11.55
CA ILE A 154 -14.29 -16.98 -12.56
C ILE A 154 -14.72 -16.25 -13.85
N LYS A 155 -15.48 -15.15 -13.73
CA LYS A 155 -15.94 -14.34 -14.89
C LYS A 155 -14.81 -13.68 -15.67
N THR A 156 -13.65 -13.45 -15.07
CA THR A 156 -12.46 -12.92 -15.75
C THR A 156 -11.53 -14.05 -16.24
N ASN A 157 -12.07 -15.26 -16.41
CA ASN A 157 -11.34 -16.47 -16.79
C ASN A 157 -10.16 -16.79 -15.85
N ARG A 158 -10.26 -16.39 -14.58
CA ARG A 158 -9.28 -16.70 -13.52
C ARG A 158 -7.88 -16.13 -13.80
N HIS A 159 -7.77 -15.10 -14.65
CA HIS A 159 -6.46 -14.55 -15.07
C HIS A 159 -6.06 -13.26 -14.37
N VAL A 160 -6.99 -12.56 -13.74
CA VAL A 160 -6.79 -11.22 -13.18
C VAL A 160 -6.17 -11.30 -11.78
N ALA A 161 -4.89 -10.92 -11.66
CA ALA A 161 -4.15 -10.86 -10.39
C ALA A 161 -3.50 -9.49 -10.12
N PRO A 162 -4.32 -8.45 -9.85
CA PRO A 162 -3.81 -7.14 -9.51
C PRO A 162 -3.29 -7.06 -8.07
N ASN A 163 -2.45 -6.07 -7.81
CA ASN A 163 -1.79 -5.80 -6.51
C ASN A 163 -2.70 -5.15 -5.45
N GLY A 164 -3.96 -4.83 -5.76
CA GLY A 164 -4.83 -4.06 -4.86
C GLY A 164 -5.02 -4.68 -3.47
N SER A 165 -4.85 -5.98 -3.28
CA SER A 165 -4.84 -6.61 -1.95
C SER A 165 -3.48 -6.50 -1.22
N LEU A 166 -2.38 -6.60 -1.94
CA LEU A 166 -1.03 -6.50 -1.41
C LEU A 166 -0.78 -5.10 -0.82
N MET A 167 -1.22 -4.05 -1.50
CA MET A 167 -0.96 -2.65 -1.11
C MET A 167 -1.40 -2.31 0.31
N ARG A 168 -2.49 -2.93 0.78
CA ARG A 168 -3.17 -2.56 2.02
C ARG A 168 -2.96 -3.53 3.18
N THR A 169 -2.37 -4.71 2.97
CA THR A 169 -2.33 -5.77 3.99
C THR A 169 -1.21 -5.62 5.02
N HIS A 170 -0.24 -4.72 4.79
CA HIS A 170 0.90 -4.50 5.67
C HIS A 170 0.57 -4.25 7.16
N PRO A 171 -0.54 -3.58 7.56
CA PRO A 171 -0.87 -3.39 8.98
C PRO A 171 -1.14 -4.72 9.71
N ILE A 172 -1.57 -5.77 9.00
CA ILE A 172 -1.82 -7.10 9.58
C ILE A 172 -0.52 -7.69 10.16
N GLY A 173 0.63 -7.45 9.51
CA GLY A 173 1.94 -7.89 10.01
C GLY A 173 2.29 -7.26 11.36
N VAL A 174 1.87 -6.02 11.58
CA VAL A 174 2.01 -5.30 12.85
C VAL A 174 1.02 -5.84 13.89
N MET A 175 -0.27 -5.97 13.52
CA MET A 175 -1.34 -6.46 14.42
C MET A 175 -1.09 -7.87 14.92
N CYS A 176 -0.54 -8.73 14.06
CA CYS A 176 -0.32 -10.15 14.36
C CYS A 176 1.04 -10.43 15.01
N ILE A 177 1.76 -9.40 15.50
CA ILE A 177 3.06 -9.57 16.17
C ILE A 177 3.00 -10.54 17.37
N GLY A 178 1.84 -10.64 18.02
CA GLY A 178 1.59 -11.54 19.14
C GLY A 178 1.11 -12.95 18.77
N LEU A 179 0.61 -13.15 17.54
CA LEU A 179 0.08 -14.42 17.05
C LEU A 179 1.20 -15.28 16.45
N SER A 180 0.92 -16.54 16.12
CA SER A 180 1.82 -17.40 15.33
C SER A 180 1.99 -16.87 13.89
N GLU A 181 2.97 -17.40 13.16
CA GLU A 181 3.15 -17.04 11.74
C GLU A 181 1.95 -17.51 10.92
N GLU A 182 1.54 -18.76 11.09
CA GLU A 182 0.38 -19.36 10.40
C GLU A 182 -0.92 -18.58 10.62
N GLU A 183 -1.24 -18.18 11.87
CA GLU A 183 -2.41 -17.34 12.14
C GLU A 183 -2.34 -16.00 11.39
N ALA A 184 -1.15 -15.38 11.33
CA ALA A 184 -0.96 -14.13 10.60
C ALA A 184 -1.16 -14.31 9.09
N LEU A 185 -0.65 -15.41 8.51
CA LEU A 185 -0.86 -15.74 7.09
C LEU A 185 -2.33 -15.97 6.78
N LYS A 186 -3.04 -16.70 7.67
CA LYS A 186 -4.48 -16.92 7.55
C LYS A 186 -5.27 -15.62 7.51
N ILE A 187 -4.99 -14.69 8.41
CA ILE A 187 -5.68 -13.38 8.46
C ILE A 187 -5.36 -12.57 7.20
N ALA A 188 -4.10 -12.58 6.73
CA ALA A 188 -3.72 -11.91 5.49
C ALA A 188 -4.47 -12.46 4.28
N ALA A 189 -4.59 -13.78 4.18
CA ALA A 189 -5.35 -14.45 3.13
C ALA A 189 -6.84 -14.10 3.20
N GLU A 190 -7.46 -14.20 4.38
CA GLU A 190 -8.90 -13.91 4.55
C GLU A 190 -9.24 -12.45 4.23
N VAL A 191 -8.45 -11.49 4.72
CA VAL A 191 -8.65 -10.06 4.42
C VAL A 191 -8.37 -9.77 2.93
N GLY A 192 -7.30 -10.32 2.35
CA GLY A 192 -6.99 -10.13 0.93
C GLY A 192 -8.09 -10.67 0.00
N ARG A 193 -8.61 -11.87 0.31
CA ARG A 193 -9.65 -12.58 -0.44
C ARG A 193 -11.01 -11.91 -0.43
N THR A 194 -11.24 -10.94 0.44
CA THR A 194 -12.46 -10.11 0.36
C THR A 194 -12.62 -9.45 -1.02
N THR A 195 -11.53 -9.16 -1.73
CA THR A 195 -11.62 -8.65 -3.12
C THR A 195 -10.73 -9.37 -4.13
N HIS A 196 -9.63 -10.00 -3.69
CA HIS A 196 -8.65 -10.63 -4.59
C HIS A 196 -8.43 -12.08 -4.17
N VAL A 197 -9.15 -13.00 -4.82
CA VAL A 197 -9.04 -14.44 -4.50
C VAL A 197 -7.99 -15.18 -5.30
N ASP A 198 -7.39 -14.57 -6.32
CA ASP A 198 -6.38 -15.21 -7.15
C ASP A 198 -5.19 -15.68 -6.27
N PRO A 199 -4.72 -16.95 -6.42
CA PRO A 199 -3.64 -17.49 -5.59
C PRO A 199 -2.38 -16.62 -5.55
N ARG A 200 -2.07 -15.91 -6.66
CA ARG A 200 -0.93 -14.99 -6.76
C ARG A 200 -1.08 -13.77 -5.84
N CYS A 201 -2.31 -13.26 -5.73
CA CYS A 201 -2.62 -12.16 -4.82
C CYS A 201 -2.55 -12.62 -3.36
N VAL A 202 -3.09 -13.81 -3.07
CA VAL A 202 -3.10 -14.39 -1.73
C VAL A 202 -1.68 -14.64 -1.22
N VAL A 203 -0.83 -15.29 -2.01
CA VAL A 203 0.56 -15.55 -1.62
C VAL A 203 1.35 -14.26 -1.40
N ALA A 204 1.11 -13.23 -2.22
CA ALA A 204 1.79 -11.96 -2.07
C ALA A 204 1.44 -11.25 -0.76
N CYS A 205 0.16 -11.25 -0.37
CA CYS A 205 -0.29 -10.73 0.92
C CYS A 205 0.35 -11.51 2.08
N CYS A 206 0.36 -12.84 1.99
CA CYS A 206 0.95 -13.72 3.00
C CYS A 206 2.45 -13.46 3.18
N ILE A 207 3.20 -13.33 2.08
CA ILE A 207 4.64 -13.02 2.10
C ILE A 207 4.89 -11.65 2.74
N SER A 208 4.18 -10.60 2.32
CA SER A 208 4.35 -9.26 2.87
C SER A 208 4.08 -9.23 4.39
N VAL A 209 2.95 -9.79 4.82
CA VAL A 209 2.58 -9.87 6.24
C VAL A 209 3.57 -10.71 7.05
N GLY A 210 3.99 -11.86 6.52
CA GLY A 210 4.97 -12.76 7.15
C GLY A 210 6.33 -12.09 7.33
N LEU A 211 6.82 -11.38 6.31
CA LEU A 211 8.07 -10.63 6.38
C LEU A 211 8.00 -9.49 7.40
N ILE A 212 6.95 -8.67 7.39
CA ILE A 212 6.77 -7.58 8.37
C ILE A 212 6.76 -8.15 9.79
N ARG A 213 5.93 -9.16 10.05
CA ARG A 213 5.86 -9.81 11.36
C ARG A 213 7.21 -10.40 11.77
N GLY A 214 7.91 -11.03 10.83
CA GLY A 214 9.24 -11.60 11.04
C GLY A 214 10.29 -10.54 11.38
N ILE A 215 10.28 -9.39 10.68
CA ILE A 215 11.18 -8.26 10.95
C ILE A 215 10.93 -7.71 12.36
N LEU A 216 9.67 -7.46 12.73
CA LEU A 216 9.30 -6.93 14.03
C LEU A 216 9.70 -7.87 15.18
N ARG A 217 9.61 -9.18 14.97
CA ARG A 217 10.03 -10.19 15.97
C ARG A 217 11.52 -10.51 15.94
N GLY A 218 12.29 -9.85 15.06
CA GLY A 218 13.71 -10.09 14.87
C GLY A 218 14.04 -11.47 14.29
N GLY A 219 13.09 -12.12 13.60
CA GLY A 219 13.28 -13.37 12.87
C GLY A 219 13.86 -13.18 11.46
N ILE A 220 13.73 -11.98 10.88
CA ILE A 220 14.40 -11.60 9.63
C ILE A 220 15.62 -10.76 9.97
N ARG A 221 16.80 -11.19 9.49
CA ARG A 221 18.10 -10.52 9.77
C ARG A 221 19.06 -10.51 8.57
N SER A 222 18.73 -11.25 7.53
CA SER A 222 19.55 -11.49 6.36
C SER A 222 18.63 -11.84 5.19
N GLU A 223 19.16 -11.78 3.96
CA GLU A 223 18.42 -12.22 2.77
C GLU A 223 18.04 -13.70 2.84
N GLU A 224 18.87 -14.56 3.46
CA GLU A 224 18.51 -15.96 3.69
C GLU A 224 17.25 -16.12 4.55
N HIS A 225 17.07 -15.27 5.57
CA HIS A 225 15.83 -15.28 6.35
C HIS A 225 14.62 -14.79 5.55
N VAL A 226 14.82 -13.82 4.65
CA VAL A 226 13.79 -13.35 3.71
C VAL A 226 13.36 -14.51 2.82
N ASP A 227 14.32 -15.19 2.18
CA ASP A 227 14.03 -16.32 1.28
C ASP A 227 13.30 -17.44 2.02
N LYS A 228 13.75 -17.82 3.23
CA LYS A 228 13.05 -18.83 4.04
C LYS A 228 11.62 -18.41 4.40
N ALA A 229 11.36 -17.13 4.66
CA ALA A 229 10.01 -16.64 4.98
C ALA A 229 9.10 -16.63 3.74
N ILE A 230 9.66 -16.27 2.58
CA ILE A 230 8.98 -16.35 1.28
C ILE A 230 8.55 -17.79 1.00
N GLU A 231 9.48 -18.74 1.12
CA GLU A 231 9.20 -20.16 0.85
C GLU A 231 8.16 -20.72 1.84
N ARG A 232 8.26 -20.42 3.15
CA ARG A 232 7.24 -20.87 4.12
C ARG A 232 5.84 -20.34 3.79
N ALA A 233 5.71 -19.07 3.38
CA ALA A 233 4.41 -18.50 3.01
C ALA A 233 3.89 -19.08 1.68
N TYR A 234 4.77 -19.31 0.70
CA TYR A 234 4.43 -19.95 -0.57
C TYR A 234 3.94 -21.39 -0.36
N ASP A 235 4.68 -22.19 0.41
CA ASP A 235 4.33 -23.57 0.73
C ASP A 235 3.02 -23.64 1.50
N TRP A 236 2.83 -22.74 2.49
CA TRP A 236 1.60 -22.67 3.25
C TRP A 236 0.38 -22.37 2.36
N VAL A 237 0.47 -21.42 1.43
CA VAL A 237 -0.65 -21.14 0.49
C VAL A 237 -0.87 -22.31 -0.46
N SER A 238 0.20 -22.90 -1.00
CA SER A 238 0.13 -24.02 -1.95
C SER A 238 -0.50 -25.27 -1.35
N ALA A 239 -0.37 -25.47 -0.04
CA ALA A 239 -0.93 -26.61 0.68
C ALA A 239 -2.45 -26.49 0.95
N GLN A 240 -3.07 -25.34 0.68
CA GLN A 240 -4.48 -25.07 1.00
C GLN A 240 -5.35 -25.13 -0.27
N PRO A 241 -6.19 -26.17 -0.45
CA PRO A 241 -7.00 -26.33 -1.66
C PRO A 241 -7.94 -25.16 -1.95
N GLU A 242 -8.51 -24.53 -0.93
CA GLU A 242 -9.43 -23.40 -1.05
C GLU A 242 -8.77 -22.08 -1.44
N LEU A 243 -7.45 -21.97 -1.23
CA LEU A 243 -6.65 -20.83 -1.68
C LEU A 243 -6.17 -21.03 -3.11
N MET A 244 -5.83 -22.27 -3.47
CA MET A 244 -5.37 -22.65 -4.81
C MET A 244 -6.51 -22.77 -5.83
N ASN A 245 -7.70 -23.20 -5.39
CA ASN A 245 -8.93 -23.27 -6.17
C ASN A 245 -10.06 -22.52 -5.45
N PRO A 246 -10.11 -21.17 -5.56
CA PRO A 246 -11.21 -20.38 -5.01
C PRO A 246 -12.57 -20.86 -5.52
N GLY A 247 -13.43 -21.27 -4.58
CA GLY A 247 -14.75 -21.84 -4.88
C GLY A 247 -14.76 -23.37 -5.03
N LEU A 248 -13.59 -24.02 -4.94
CA LEU A 248 -13.42 -25.48 -5.03
C LEU A 248 -14.14 -26.07 -6.25
N ASP A 249 -13.93 -25.45 -7.41
CA ASP A 249 -14.55 -25.88 -8.66
C ASP A 249 -14.09 -27.32 -8.98
N PRO A 250 -15.01 -28.31 -8.95
CA PRO A 250 -14.64 -29.71 -9.13
C PRO A 250 -14.30 -30.05 -10.59
N GLU A 251 -14.60 -29.17 -11.54
CA GLU A 251 -14.29 -29.38 -12.95
C GLU A 251 -12.85 -28.98 -13.32
N MET A 252 -12.16 -28.24 -12.44
CA MET A 252 -10.78 -27.84 -12.67
C MET A 252 -9.82 -29.02 -12.51
N THR A 253 -8.98 -29.22 -13.52
CA THR A 253 -7.88 -30.19 -13.48
C THR A 253 -6.80 -29.75 -12.49
N GLU A 254 -6.00 -30.70 -11.99
CA GLU A 254 -4.85 -30.40 -11.13
C GLU A 254 -3.86 -29.42 -11.79
N TRP A 255 -3.66 -29.54 -13.12
CA TRP A 255 -2.84 -28.60 -13.89
C TRP A 255 -3.45 -27.19 -13.91
N GLU A 256 -4.76 -27.06 -14.06
CA GLU A 256 -5.44 -25.76 -14.02
C GLU A 256 -5.37 -25.12 -12.64
N VAL A 257 -5.46 -25.91 -11.56
CA VAL A 257 -5.29 -25.37 -10.20
C VAL A 257 -3.85 -24.90 -9.99
N THR A 258 -2.87 -25.70 -10.36
CA THR A 258 -1.45 -25.41 -10.09
C THR A 258 -0.86 -24.32 -10.99
N ARG A 259 -1.36 -24.13 -12.22
CA ARG A 259 -0.82 -23.12 -13.16
C ARG A 259 -0.97 -21.68 -12.68
N TYR A 260 -1.94 -21.38 -11.81
CA TYR A 260 -2.13 -20.00 -11.32
C TYR A 260 -1.01 -19.57 -10.38
N LEU A 261 -0.43 -20.51 -9.64
CA LEU A 261 0.75 -20.29 -8.83
C LEU A 261 2.00 -20.89 -9.48
N GLU A 262 2.19 -20.68 -10.79
CA GLU A 262 3.34 -21.20 -11.54
C GLU A 262 4.66 -20.74 -10.89
N ARG A 263 5.43 -21.70 -10.38
CA ARG A 263 6.70 -21.46 -9.68
C ARG A 263 7.67 -20.57 -10.47
N ARG A 264 7.84 -20.85 -11.77
CA ARG A 264 8.78 -20.10 -12.62
C ARG A 264 8.39 -18.64 -12.77
N GLU A 265 7.09 -18.36 -12.89
CA GLU A 265 6.57 -16.99 -13.01
C GLU A 265 6.70 -16.23 -11.69
N PHE A 266 6.43 -16.90 -10.56
CA PHE A 266 6.68 -16.38 -9.23
C PHE A 266 8.17 -16.04 -9.03
N GLU A 267 9.06 -16.99 -9.30
CA GLU A 267 10.49 -16.81 -9.07
C GLU A 267 11.10 -15.71 -9.91
N ARG A 268 10.67 -15.58 -11.18
CA ARG A 268 11.11 -14.51 -12.09
C ARG A 268 10.98 -13.13 -11.47
N HIS A 269 9.93 -12.89 -10.69
CA HIS A 269 9.66 -11.58 -10.11
C HIS A 269 10.16 -11.48 -8.67
N VAL A 270 9.84 -12.45 -7.82
CA VAL A 270 10.15 -12.40 -6.38
C VAL A 270 11.65 -12.53 -6.10
N TYR A 271 12.40 -13.19 -6.99
CA TYR A 271 13.85 -13.33 -6.89
C TYR A 271 14.64 -12.44 -7.87
N ALA A 272 13.98 -11.44 -8.46
CA ALA A 272 14.62 -10.43 -9.31
C ALA A 272 15.85 -9.82 -8.61
N LYS A 273 16.90 -9.56 -9.39
CA LYS A 273 18.18 -9.04 -8.88
C LYS A 273 18.29 -7.54 -9.04
N GLU A 274 17.72 -7.02 -10.11
CA GLU A 274 17.73 -5.60 -10.49
C GLU A 274 16.32 -5.12 -10.80
N MET A 275 16.05 -3.83 -10.63
CA MET A 275 14.71 -3.26 -10.78
C MET A 275 14.22 -3.34 -12.24
N GLU A 276 15.14 -3.25 -13.21
CA GLU A 276 14.87 -3.36 -14.64
C GLU A 276 14.24 -4.71 -15.04
N GLU A 277 14.53 -5.79 -14.29
CA GLU A 277 13.99 -7.12 -14.57
C GLU A 277 12.46 -7.16 -14.40
N LEU A 278 11.92 -6.31 -13.52
CA LEU A 278 10.50 -6.27 -13.19
C LEU A 278 9.67 -5.51 -14.24
N LYS A 279 10.29 -4.62 -15.02
CA LYS A 279 9.62 -3.82 -16.07
C LYS A 279 8.33 -3.16 -15.55
N LEU A 280 8.49 -2.35 -14.50
CA LEU A 280 7.38 -1.79 -13.72
C LEU A 280 6.48 -0.84 -14.54
N ASP A 281 7.03 -0.16 -15.56
CA ASP A 281 6.27 0.72 -16.46
C ASP A 281 5.62 0.01 -17.66
N ASN A 282 5.64 -1.33 -17.71
CA ASN A 282 4.96 -2.08 -18.77
C ASN A 282 3.44 -1.86 -18.69
N THR A 283 2.89 -1.13 -19.65
CA THR A 283 1.49 -0.69 -19.70
C THR A 283 0.45 -1.81 -19.69
N LYS A 284 0.80 -3.06 -20.03
CA LYS A 284 -0.15 -4.18 -20.03
C LYS A 284 -0.24 -4.90 -18.69
N GLU A 285 0.77 -4.77 -17.86
CA GLU A 285 0.98 -5.57 -16.65
C GLU A 285 1.34 -4.71 -15.44
N MET A 286 1.09 -3.40 -15.53
CA MET A 286 1.53 -2.40 -14.56
C MET A 286 1.08 -2.74 -13.14
N GLY A 287 -0.21 -3.04 -12.96
CA GLY A 287 -0.77 -3.45 -11.68
C GLY A 287 -0.60 -4.93 -11.32
N TYR A 288 0.27 -5.69 -12.00
CA TYR A 288 0.45 -7.12 -11.73
C TYR A 288 1.10 -7.36 -10.37
N VAL A 289 0.46 -8.20 -9.53
CA VAL A 289 0.86 -8.38 -8.13
C VAL A 289 2.30 -8.84 -7.92
N TYR A 290 2.84 -9.70 -8.79
CA TYR A 290 4.22 -10.17 -8.63
C TYR A 290 5.27 -9.11 -8.96
N LYS A 291 4.97 -8.15 -9.83
CA LYS A 291 5.87 -7.00 -10.05
C LYS A 291 5.96 -6.13 -8.80
N CYS A 292 4.82 -5.86 -8.17
CA CYS A 292 4.75 -5.13 -6.91
C CYS A 292 5.40 -5.88 -5.74
N LEU A 293 5.14 -7.18 -5.60
CA LEU A 293 5.80 -7.99 -4.58
C LEU A 293 7.32 -8.06 -4.82
N GLY A 294 7.73 -8.27 -6.07
CA GLY A 294 9.13 -8.35 -6.47
C GLY A 294 9.89 -7.06 -6.17
N SER A 295 9.30 -5.90 -6.48
CA SER A 295 9.90 -4.60 -6.18
C SER A 295 10.02 -4.37 -4.67
N ALA A 296 8.98 -4.71 -3.89
CA ALA A 296 9.01 -4.60 -2.44
C ALA A 296 10.07 -5.50 -1.79
N VAL A 297 10.18 -6.76 -2.24
CA VAL A 297 11.19 -7.72 -1.76
C VAL A 297 12.60 -7.29 -2.17
N LEU A 298 12.81 -6.83 -3.40
CA LEU A 298 14.10 -6.35 -3.88
C LEU A 298 14.56 -5.13 -3.09
N THR A 299 13.67 -4.14 -2.87
CA THR A 299 13.96 -2.95 -2.06
C THR A 299 14.33 -3.32 -0.62
N LEU A 300 13.64 -4.29 -0.01
CA LEU A 300 14.03 -4.83 1.30
C LEU A 300 15.44 -5.46 1.27
N ARG A 301 15.75 -6.27 0.25
CA ARG A 301 17.08 -6.89 0.10
C ARG A 301 18.17 -5.82 -0.05
N LEU A 302 17.94 -4.77 -0.83
CA LEU A 302 18.86 -3.63 -0.95
C LEU A 302 19.08 -2.94 0.40
N GLY A 303 18.01 -2.72 1.17
CA GLY A 303 18.10 -2.21 2.54
C GLY A 303 18.91 -3.12 3.48
N ILE A 304 18.73 -4.43 3.40
CA ILE A 304 19.52 -5.42 4.17
C ILE A 304 21.00 -5.35 3.78
N ARG A 305 21.32 -5.30 2.48
CA ARG A 305 22.71 -5.21 1.97
C ARG A 305 23.40 -3.94 2.48
N ALA A 306 22.73 -2.80 2.37
CA ALA A 306 23.26 -1.51 2.79
C ALA A 306 23.47 -1.40 4.31
N THR A 307 22.66 -2.11 5.11
CA THR A 307 22.78 -2.15 6.58
C THR A 307 23.71 -3.25 7.09
N LYS A 308 24.06 -4.26 6.28
CA LYS A 308 24.92 -5.37 6.69
C LYS A 308 26.35 -4.94 7.06
N ALA A 309 26.84 -3.86 6.48
CA ALA A 309 28.20 -3.37 6.67
C ALA A 309 28.38 -2.40 7.85
N SER A 310 27.30 -1.98 8.53
CA SER A 310 27.34 -0.94 9.57
C SER A 310 26.27 -1.16 10.65
N THR A 311 26.57 -0.79 11.89
CA THR A 311 25.60 -0.80 12.99
C THR A 311 24.54 0.30 12.88
N VAL A 312 24.80 1.33 12.06
CA VAL A 312 23.88 2.44 11.77
C VAL A 312 23.57 2.42 10.28
N PRO A 313 22.28 2.44 9.87
CA PRO A 313 21.92 2.57 8.46
C PRO A 313 22.56 3.82 7.83
N PRO A 314 22.98 3.74 6.56
CA PRO A 314 23.37 4.92 5.81
C PRO A 314 22.32 6.03 5.90
N LYS A 315 22.79 7.27 6.03
CA LYS A 315 21.91 8.45 6.01
C LYS A 315 21.12 8.47 4.70
N ASN A 316 19.82 8.78 4.78
CA ASN A 316 18.89 8.84 3.65
C ASN A 316 18.62 7.51 2.92
N LEU A 317 19.06 6.36 3.44
CA LEU A 317 18.88 5.06 2.76
C LEU A 317 17.43 4.78 2.34
N PHE A 318 16.45 5.11 3.20
CA PHE A 318 15.04 4.97 2.84
C PHE A 318 14.69 5.82 1.63
N GLU A 319 15.02 7.10 1.67
CA GLU A 319 14.73 8.07 0.61
C GLU A 319 15.37 7.67 -0.72
N ASP A 320 16.65 7.27 -0.70
CA ASP A 320 17.39 6.90 -1.89
C ASP A 320 16.75 5.67 -2.56
N LEU A 321 16.52 4.58 -1.80
CA LEU A 321 15.95 3.35 -2.35
C LEU A 321 14.48 3.52 -2.80
N MET A 322 13.69 4.29 -2.06
CA MET A 322 12.32 4.60 -2.48
C MET A 322 12.30 5.48 -3.72
N THR A 323 13.22 6.46 -3.81
CA THR A 323 13.37 7.30 -5.00
C THR A 323 13.77 6.49 -6.22
N ASP A 324 14.67 5.52 -6.08
CA ASP A 324 15.03 4.64 -7.18
C ASP A 324 13.84 3.82 -7.67
N LEU A 325 13.03 3.28 -6.74
CA LEU A 325 11.83 2.51 -7.08
C LEU A 325 10.76 3.35 -7.80
N ILE A 326 10.36 4.51 -7.24
CA ILE A 326 9.30 5.34 -7.84
C ILE A 326 9.71 5.85 -9.22
N MET A 327 11.00 6.11 -9.45
CA MET A 327 11.48 6.64 -10.73
C MET A 327 11.38 5.61 -11.86
N GLU A 328 11.15 4.33 -11.56
CA GLU A 328 10.74 3.34 -12.57
C GLU A 328 9.36 3.64 -13.17
N GLY A 329 8.55 4.48 -12.52
CA GLY A 329 7.19 4.80 -12.95
C GLY A 329 6.27 3.59 -12.86
N GLY A 330 5.28 3.53 -13.75
CA GLY A 330 4.26 2.49 -13.72
C GLY A 330 3.34 2.61 -12.51
N ASP A 331 3.09 1.52 -11.80
CA ASP A 331 2.21 1.51 -10.60
C ASP A 331 2.97 1.99 -9.35
N ALA A 332 3.53 3.19 -9.44
CA ALA A 332 4.57 3.66 -8.54
C ALA A 332 4.09 3.91 -7.10
N ASP A 333 2.84 4.34 -6.90
CA ASP A 333 2.20 4.48 -5.59
C ASP A 333 2.06 3.13 -4.90
N THR A 334 1.53 2.11 -5.57
CA THR A 334 1.38 0.76 -4.98
C THR A 334 2.71 0.05 -4.77
N ASN A 335 3.63 0.16 -5.74
CA ASN A 335 5.00 -0.32 -5.56
C ASN A 335 5.66 0.36 -4.36
N GLY A 336 5.47 1.69 -4.26
CA GLY A 336 5.94 2.52 -3.16
C GLY A 336 5.35 2.09 -1.81
N ALA A 337 4.05 1.87 -1.72
CA ALA A 337 3.36 1.46 -0.51
C ALA A 337 3.88 0.12 0.02
N ALA A 338 3.93 -0.89 -0.86
CA ALA A 338 4.40 -2.23 -0.49
C ALA A 338 5.88 -2.25 -0.09
N ALA A 339 6.75 -1.59 -0.87
CA ALA A 339 8.18 -1.50 -0.58
C ALA A 339 8.46 -0.65 0.67
N GLY A 340 7.77 0.48 0.81
CA GLY A 340 7.87 1.39 1.95
C GLY A 340 7.47 0.73 3.26
N ALA A 341 6.46 -0.15 3.23
CA ALA A 341 6.08 -0.95 4.40
C ALA A 341 7.22 -1.87 4.87
N LEU A 342 7.82 -2.65 3.96
CA LEU A 342 8.91 -3.58 4.29
C LEU A 342 10.20 -2.86 4.68
N LEU A 343 10.60 -1.87 3.88
CA LEU A 343 11.82 -1.09 4.12
C LEU A 343 11.68 -0.25 5.40
N GLY A 344 10.51 0.34 5.63
CA GLY A 344 10.19 1.06 6.85
C GLY A 344 10.18 0.16 8.08
N ALA A 345 9.64 -1.06 7.99
CA ALA A 345 9.74 -2.05 9.08
C ALA A 345 11.20 -2.47 9.34
N TRP A 346 12.03 -2.52 8.29
CA TRP A 346 13.45 -2.87 8.41
C TRP A 346 14.28 -1.74 9.03
N LEU A 347 14.13 -0.50 8.54
CA LEU A 347 14.94 0.64 8.98
C LEU A 347 14.41 1.30 10.25
N GLY A 348 13.10 1.25 10.48
CA GLY A 348 12.43 1.95 11.59
C GLY A 348 12.15 3.42 11.30
N TYR A 349 11.19 3.98 12.04
CA TYR A 349 10.69 5.35 11.86
C TYR A 349 11.78 6.42 11.98
N ALA A 350 12.71 6.25 12.91
CA ALA A 350 13.83 7.17 13.14
C ALA A 350 14.74 7.36 11.91
N ASN A 351 14.70 6.42 10.95
CA ASN A 351 15.51 6.46 9.73
C ASN A 351 14.70 6.88 8.48
N LEU A 352 13.45 7.30 8.64
CA LEU A 352 12.65 7.85 7.53
C LEU A 352 13.00 9.33 7.27
N PRO A 353 12.92 9.81 6.02
CA PRO A 353 13.24 11.18 5.67
C PRO A 353 12.28 12.16 6.35
N LEU A 354 12.81 12.99 7.26
CA LEU A 354 12.03 13.94 8.06
C LEU A 354 11.20 14.89 7.21
N HIS A 355 11.72 15.32 6.05
CA HIS A 355 11.05 16.27 5.17
C HIS A 355 9.92 15.62 4.35
N TRP A 356 9.86 14.29 4.26
CA TRP A 356 8.66 13.58 3.81
C TRP A 356 7.72 13.34 4.99
N ALA A 357 8.25 12.77 6.09
CA ALA A 357 7.45 12.42 7.26
C ALA A 357 6.72 13.61 7.89
N ASN A 358 7.31 14.81 7.90
CA ASN A 358 6.70 16.02 8.44
C ASN A 358 5.70 16.68 7.48
N GLY A 359 5.87 16.47 6.17
CA GLY A 359 5.01 17.04 5.14
C GLY A 359 3.79 16.19 4.79
N LEU A 360 3.77 14.93 5.26
CA LEU A 360 2.69 13.98 5.01
C LEU A 360 1.35 14.52 5.53
N ALA A 361 0.33 14.57 4.66
CA ALA A 361 -1.01 14.98 5.05
C ALA A 361 -1.54 14.12 6.19
N HIS A 362 -2.26 14.71 7.14
CA HIS A 362 -2.84 14.02 8.31
C HIS A 362 -1.84 13.24 9.18
N ARG A 363 -0.53 13.55 9.11
CA ARG A 363 0.53 12.89 9.89
C ARG A 363 0.18 12.73 11.37
N GLU A 364 -0.24 13.79 12.05
CA GLU A 364 -0.53 13.74 13.50
C GLU A 364 -1.64 12.74 13.83
N TRP A 365 -2.67 12.67 12.98
CA TRP A 365 -3.76 11.72 13.12
C TRP A 365 -3.25 10.29 12.88
N LEU A 366 -2.47 10.06 11.83
CA LEU A 366 -1.90 8.73 11.56
C LEU A 366 -0.99 8.27 12.71
N MET A 367 -0.13 9.15 13.21
CA MET A 367 0.74 8.90 14.37
C MET A 367 -0.06 8.57 15.62
N SER A 368 -1.21 9.22 15.85
CA SER A 368 -2.09 8.90 16.99
C SER A 368 -2.67 7.49 16.87
N LYS A 369 -3.11 7.07 15.67
CA LYS A 369 -3.62 5.71 15.41
C LYS A 369 -2.55 4.64 15.58
N ILE A 370 -1.32 4.89 15.14
CA ILE A 370 -0.20 3.98 15.38
C ILE A 370 0.12 3.89 16.88
N THR A 371 0.18 5.04 17.57
CA THR A 371 0.41 5.10 19.02
C THR A 371 -0.64 4.28 19.77
N ARG A 372 -1.89 4.43 19.37
CA ARG A 372 -2.99 3.66 19.92
C ARG A 372 -2.86 2.16 19.64
N LEU A 373 -2.52 1.77 18.41
CA LEU A 373 -2.27 0.37 18.05
C LEU A 373 -1.21 -0.26 18.97
N THR A 374 -0.13 0.47 19.30
CA THR A 374 0.92 -0.05 20.18
C THR A 374 0.43 -0.31 21.61
N LYS A 375 -0.57 0.45 22.08
CA LYS A 375 -1.23 0.23 23.38
C LYS A 375 -2.18 -0.97 23.32
N VAL A 376 -2.99 -1.08 22.26
CA VAL A 376 -3.88 -2.23 22.02
C VAL A 376 -3.09 -3.55 22.00
N LEU A 377 -1.96 -3.55 21.30
CA LEU A 377 -1.05 -4.70 21.21
C LEU A 377 -0.21 -4.93 22.48
N ARG A 378 -0.38 -4.09 23.52
CA ARG A 378 0.36 -4.12 24.79
C ARG A 378 1.88 -4.03 24.62
N VAL A 379 2.34 -3.40 23.54
CA VAL A 379 3.76 -3.08 23.33
C VAL A 379 4.14 -1.90 24.23
N VAL A 380 3.27 -0.90 24.30
CA VAL A 380 3.35 0.24 25.24
C VAL A 380 2.25 0.07 26.29
N GLN A 381 2.60 0.34 27.56
CA GLN A 381 1.61 0.36 28.64
C GLN A 381 0.74 1.62 28.53
N GLY A 382 -0.56 1.46 28.67
CA GLY A 382 -1.49 2.58 28.67
C GLY A 382 -2.94 2.13 28.60
N GLN A 383 -3.84 3.04 28.96
CA GLN A 383 -5.27 2.83 28.77
C GLN A 383 -5.64 3.02 27.29
N VAL A 384 -6.55 2.17 26.82
CA VAL A 384 -7.15 2.24 25.49
C VAL A 384 -8.60 2.65 25.69
N GLN A 385 -8.95 3.88 25.30
CA GLN A 385 -10.31 4.42 25.33
C GLN A 385 -10.96 4.26 23.97
N GLU A 386 -12.28 4.21 23.84
CA GLU A 386 -12.91 4.20 22.52
C GLU A 386 -12.72 5.55 21.81
N GLU A 387 -12.43 5.53 20.51
CA GLU A 387 -12.30 6.73 19.69
C GLU A 387 -13.37 6.72 18.59
N LYS A 388 -14.12 7.83 18.49
CA LYS A 388 -15.30 7.91 17.62
C LYS A 388 -14.95 7.83 16.14
N ASP A 389 -13.79 8.32 15.75
CA ASP A 389 -13.33 8.30 14.36
C ASP A 389 -12.87 6.92 13.87
N GLU A 390 -12.93 5.89 14.74
CA GLU A 390 -12.66 4.50 14.40
C GLU A 390 -13.92 3.74 13.97
N THR A 391 -15.10 4.31 14.20
CA THR A 391 -16.36 3.70 13.74
C THR A 391 -16.42 3.68 12.20
N PRO A 392 -17.24 2.79 11.59
CA PRO A 392 -17.36 2.73 10.14
C PRO A 392 -17.79 4.05 9.47
N ASP A 393 -18.52 4.90 10.20
CA ASP A 393 -18.97 6.23 9.76
C ASP A 393 -18.04 7.38 10.18
N GLY A 394 -16.84 7.06 10.71
CA GLY A 394 -15.85 8.05 11.15
C GLY A 394 -16.33 8.98 12.28
N GLY A 395 -17.35 8.56 13.03
CA GLY A 395 -17.94 9.31 14.13
C GLY A 395 -18.78 10.52 13.71
N LYS A 396 -19.08 10.66 12.42
CA LYS A 396 -19.79 11.80 11.83
C LYS A 396 -21.16 11.43 11.24
N GLY A 397 -21.50 10.15 11.19
CA GLY A 397 -22.65 9.64 10.43
C GLY A 397 -22.33 9.45 8.95
N LEU A 398 -23.12 8.61 8.28
CA LEU A 398 -23.04 8.41 6.84
C LEU A 398 -23.72 9.56 6.10
N MET A 399 -23.10 10.01 5.01
CA MET A 399 -23.68 11.02 4.12
C MET A 399 -24.94 10.48 3.44
N ASN A 400 -25.98 11.31 3.39
CA ASN A 400 -27.16 11.05 2.58
C ASN A 400 -26.89 11.40 1.09
N ARG A 401 -27.86 11.10 0.21
CA ARG A 401 -27.71 11.32 -1.23
C ARG A 401 -27.42 12.77 -1.62
N GLU A 402 -28.06 13.74 -0.97
CA GLU A 402 -27.86 15.17 -1.27
C GLU A 402 -26.46 15.63 -0.86
N GLU A 403 -25.94 15.12 0.25
CA GLU A 403 -24.59 15.38 0.74
C GLU A 403 -23.52 14.76 -0.18
N LEU A 404 -23.73 13.52 -0.63
CA LEU A 404 -22.86 12.85 -1.60
C LEU A 404 -22.82 13.61 -2.93
N GLU A 405 -23.99 13.97 -3.48
CA GLU A 405 -24.07 14.75 -4.71
C GLU A 405 -23.39 16.12 -4.57
N LYS A 406 -23.48 16.76 -3.39
CA LYS A 406 -22.78 18.01 -3.10
C LYS A 406 -21.26 17.80 -3.08
N ARG A 407 -20.77 16.80 -2.34
CA ARG A 407 -19.34 16.44 -2.28
C ARG A 407 -18.78 16.22 -3.69
N ASP A 408 -19.48 15.44 -4.50
CA ASP A 408 -19.02 15.08 -5.85
C ASP A 408 -18.99 16.30 -6.78
N ARG A 409 -19.97 17.20 -6.67
CA ARG A 409 -19.96 18.49 -7.39
C ARG A 409 -18.79 19.38 -6.96
N ASP A 410 -18.55 19.50 -5.65
CA ASP A 410 -17.47 20.35 -5.10
C ASP A 410 -16.08 19.82 -5.50
N MET A 411 -15.92 18.48 -5.48
CA MET A 411 -14.71 17.80 -5.95
C MET A 411 -14.49 18.02 -7.46
N LEU A 412 -15.52 17.80 -8.29
CA LEU A 412 -15.42 18.04 -9.73
C LEU A 412 -15.08 19.49 -10.05
N HIS A 413 -15.70 20.44 -9.35
CA HIS A 413 -15.41 21.87 -9.51
C HIS A 413 -13.94 22.17 -9.20
N THR A 414 -13.39 21.62 -8.11
CA THR A 414 -11.98 21.77 -7.73
C THR A 414 -11.03 21.22 -8.80
N ILE A 415 -11.33 20.02 -9.33
CA ILE A 415 -10.54 19.40 -10.40
C ILE A 415 -10.54 20.28 -11.66
N LEU A 416 -11.72 20.79 -12.06
CA LEU A 416 -11.86 21.67 -13.23
C LEU A 416 -11.10 22.99 -13.08
N LEU A 417 -11.07 23.57 -11.88
CA LEU A 417 -10.28 24.77 -11.58
C LEU A 417 -8.78 24.50 -11.75
N ARG A 418 -8.26 23.42 -11.16
CA ARG A 418 -6.85 23.02 -11.31
C ARG A 418 -6.48 22.75 -12.76
N ASP A 419 -7.36 22.08 -13.51
CA ASP A 419 -7.18 21.83 -14.94
C ASP A 419 -7.14 23.11 -15.77
N LYS A 420 -7.93 24.12 -15.39
CA LYS A 420 -7.93 25.44 -16.03
C LYS A 420 -6.64 26.20 -15.72
N GLU A 421 -6.24 26.26 -14.45
CA GLU A 421 -4.99 26.89 -14.01
C GLU A 421 -3.77 26.29 -14.72
N ARG A 422 -3.73 24.96 -14.88
CA ARG A 422 -2.72 24.26 -15.69
C ARG A 422 -2.69 24.79 -17.12
N LYS A 423 -3.84 24.78 -17.82
CA LYS A 423 -3.92 25.21 -19.23
C LYS A 423 -3.42 26.65 -19.39
N GLU A 424 -3.74 27.52 -18.44
CA GLU A 424 -3.25 28.90 -18.41
C GLU A 424 -1.73 28.98 -18.16
N LYS A 425 -1.16 28.17 -17.26
CA LYS A 425 0.29 28.08 -17.00
C LYS A 425 1.04 27.62 -18.25
N GLU A 426 0.58 26.54 -18.89
CA GLU A 426 1.15 26.02 -20.14
C GLU A 426 1.10 27.05 -21.28
N GLU A 427 -0.02 27.76 -21.43
CA GLU A 427 -0.16 28.79 -22.46
C GLU A 427 0.80 29.97 -22.20
N ARG A 428 0.94 30.40 -20.95
CA ARG A 428 1.91 31.44 -20.55
C ARG A 428 3.34 31.01 -20.86
N GLU A 429 3.71 29.76 -20.59
CA GLU A 429 5.04 29.23 -20.90
C GLU A 429 5.29 29.10 -22.39
N ARG A 430 4.32 28.61 -23.17
CA ARG A 430 4.38 28.56 -24.64
C ARG A 430 4.59 29.95 -25.23
N ARG A 431 3.84 30.96 -24.78
CA ARG A 431 4.00 32.36 -25.20
C ARG A 431 5.38 32.92 -24.84
N LYS A 432 5.90 32.63 -23.64
CA LYS A 432 7.27 33.01 -23.23
C LYS A 432 8.35 32.38 -24.13
N ASN A 433 8.20 31.12 -24.50
CA ASN A 433 9.15 30.42 -25.36
C ASN A 433 9.09 30.89 -26.81
N GLN A 434 7.90 31.22 -27.34
CA GLN A 434 7.75 31.84 -28.66
C GLN A 434 8.38 33.24 -28.73
N GLY A 435 8.26 34.05 -27.67
CA GLY A 435 8.90 35.37 -27.59
C GLY A 435 10.44 35.33 -27.55
N LYS A 436 11.03 34.26 -26.99
CA LYS A 436 12.49 34.03 -27.00
C LYS A 436 13.02 33.55 -28.35
N GLY A 437 12.21 32.83 -29.13
CA GLY A 437 12.57 32.38 -30.49
C GLY A 437 12.70 33.54 -31.49
N LEU A 438 11.81 34.52 -31.41
CA LEU A 438 11.85 35.73 -32.26
C LEU A 438 13.02 36.66 -31.92
N THR A 439 13.38 36.80 -30.63
CA THR A 439 14.51 37.65 -30.22
C THR A 439 15.88 37.05 -30.50
N GLY A 440 15.99 35.72 -30.67
CA GLY A 440 17.22 35.05 -31.11
C GLY A 440 17.52 35.20 -32.60
N TRP A 441 16.51 35.49 -33.42
CA TRP A 441 16.68 35.63 -34.88
C TRP A 441 17.12 37.03 -35.32
N PHE A 442 16.86 38.07 -34.50
CA PHE A 442 17.31 39.44 -34.73
C PHE A 442 18.72 39.75 -34.18
N LYS A 443 19.50 38.72 -33.79
CA LYS A 443 20.85 38.86 -33.22
C LYS A 443 21.95 38.13 -34.02
N LYS A 444 21.73 37.84 -35.30
CA LYS A 444 22.79 37.37 -36.21
C LYS A 444 23.11 38.38 -37.29
#